data_AF-A0A654A4T9-F1
#
_entry.id   AF-A0A654A4T9-F1
#
_cell.length_a   1.000
_cell.length_b   1.000
_cell.length_c   1.000
_cell.angle_alpha   90.00
_cell.angle_beta   90.00
_cell.angle_gamma   90.00
#
_symmetry.space_group_name_H-M   'P 1'
#
loop_
_entity.id
_entity.type
_entity.pdbx_description
1 polymer ?
#
loop_
_entity_poly.entity_id
_entity_poly.type
_entity_poly.pdbx_seq_one_letter_code
_entity_poly.pdbx_strand_id
1 'polypeptide(L)'
;MLHQTFEIEDPDVVQAIEDLRPVALELRTRTAEYLKLPAGSNARRAAQTVITDLTSRIQLRAERLCISADTLMLHINDAIDRKARRGKDAPDRITSRTLATRIEQARAREVDAHTALTRAQSELKAATASRIAAEQAYAGYGARGAQC
;
A
#
# COMPACT_ATOMS: atom_id res chain seq x y z
N MET A 1 -5.59 8.45 13.57
CA MET A 1 -5.00 8.48 12.21
C MET A 1 -5.59 7.31 11.44
N LEU A 2 -6.32 7.60 10.36
CA LEU A 2 -7.02 6.63 9.53
C LEU A 2 -5.99 5.93 8.61
N HIS A 3 -5.93 4.61 8.60
CA HIS A 3 -5.17 3.84 7.61
C HIS A 3 -6.17 3.19 6.66
N GLN A 4 -6.50 3.84 5.56
CA GLN A 4 -7.28 3.22 4.49
C GLN A 4 -6.50 2.03 3.93
N THR A 5 -7.12 0.85 3.92
CA THR A 5 -6.68 -0.28 3.11
C THR A 5 -7.07 0.05 1.67
N PHE A 6 -6.13 0.60 0.91
CA PHE A 6 -6.32 0.89 -0.51
C PHE A 6 -6.28 -0.42 -1.28
N GLU A 7 -7.44 -0.93 -1.66
CA GLU A 7 -7.51 -1.84 -2.80
C GLU A 7 -6.94 -1.10 -4.03
N ILE A 8 -6.24 -1.82 -4.91
CA ILE A 8 -5.53 -1.29 -6.10
C ILE A 8 -6.47 -0.56 -7.09
N GLU A 9 -7.76 -0.47 -6.78
CA GLU A 9 -8.80 0.21 -7.54
C GLU A 9 -8.99 1.69 -7.18
N ASP A 10 -8.31 2.22 -6.16
CA ASP A 10 -8.40 3.66 -5.86
C ASP A 10 -7.79 4.49 -7.01
N PRO A 11 -8.59 5.37 -7.66
CA PRO A 11 -8.14 6.14 -8.81
C PRO A 11 -6.96 7.07 -8.50
N ASP A 12 -6.82 7.56 -7.28
CA ASP A 12 -5.71 8.43 -6.88
C ASP A 12 -4.40 7.63 -6.76
N VAL A 13 -4.49 6.37 -6.30
CA VAL A 13 -3.36 5.44 -6.24
C VAL A 13 -2.95 5.02 -7.66
N VAL A 14 -3.92 4.72 -8.53
CA VAL A 14 -3.65 4.39 -9.94
C VAL A 14 -2.97 5.55 -10.66
N GLN A 15 -3.45 6.78 -10.47
CA GLN A 15 -2.85 7.97 -11.07
C GLN A 15 -1.43 8.19 -10.55
N ALA A 16 -1.21 8.06 -9.23
CA ALA A 16 0.11 8.18 -8.64
C ALA A 16 1.10 7.13 -9.17
N ILE A 17 0.62 5.90 -9.46
CA ILE A 17 1.43 4.85 -10.07
C ILE A 17 1.87 5.22 -11.49
N GLU A 18 0.97 5.77 -12.30
CA GLU A 18 1.29 6.22 -13.66
C GLU A 18 2.29 7.40 -13.64
N ASP A 19 2.06 8.39 -12.78
CA ASP A 19 2.90 9.58 -12.65
C ASP A 19 4.32 9.25 -12.18
N LEU A 20 4.45 8.33 -11.21
CA LEU A 20 5.73 7.96 -10.60
C LEU A 20 6.46 6.83 -11.32
N ARG A 21 5.83 6.18 -12.30
CA ARG A 21 6.47 5.15 -13.11
C ARG A 21 7.83 5.58 -13.70
N PRO A 22 7.97 6.73 -14.38
CA PRO A 22 9.27 7.18 -14.89
C PRO A 22 10.29 7.42 -13.77
N VAL A 23 9.86 7.96 -12.63
CA VAL A 23 10.72 8.19 -11.45
C VAL A 23 11.25 6.87 -10.90
N ALA A 24 10.41 5.84 -10.78
CA ALA A 24 10.83 4.52 -10.30
C ALA A 24 11.77 3.80 -11.28
N LEU A 25 11.57 3.96 -12.60
CA LEU A 25 12.49 3.44 -13.60
C LEU A 25 13.84 4.15 -13.56
N GLU A 26 13.85 5.48 -13.43
CA GLU A 26 15.07 6.25 -13.26
C GLU A 26 15.80 5.84 -11.97
N LEU A 27 15.08 5.70 -10.85
CA LEU A 27 15.63 5.26 -9.57
C LEU A 27 16.30 3.88 -9.69
N ARG A 28 15.69 2.93 -10.40
CA ARG A 28 16.28 1.60 -10.69
C ARG A 28 17.61 1.75 -11.45
N THR A 29 17.63 2.56 -12.50
CA THR A 29 18.82 2.79 -13.34
C THR A 29 19.93 3.46 -12.53
N ARG A 30 19.62 4.56 -11.82
CA ARG A 30 20.59 5.30 -11.00
C ARG A 30 21.14 4.47 -9.86
N THR A 31 20.31 3.64 -9.23
CA THR A 31 20.77 2.72 -8.19
C THR A 31 21.72 1.66 -8.76
N ALA A 32 21.42 1.11 -9.93
CA ALA A 32 22.31 0.16 -10.59
C ALA A 32 23.66 0.78 -11.01
N GLU A 33 23.66 2.05 -11.44
CA GLU A 33 24.88 2.82 -11.70
C GLU A 33 25.67 3.08 -10.41
N TYR A 34 24.99 3.55 -9.36
CA TYR A 34 25.57 3.83 -8.05
C TYR A 34 26.32 2.63 -7.46
N LEU A 35 25.76 1.42 -7.58
CA LEU A 35 26.37 0.18 -7.07
C LEU A 35 27.68 -0.17 -7.78
N LYS A 36 27.91 0.31 -9.00
CA LYS A 36 29.15 0.09 -9.77
C LYS A 36 30.24 1.09 -9.40
N LEU A 37 29.92 2.15 -8.66
CA LEU A 37 30.87 3.23 -8.35
C LEU A 37 31.73 2.90 -7.11
N PRO A 38 33.04 3.24 -7.15
CA PRO A 38 33.93 3.07 -6.00
C PRO A 38 33.41 3.81 -4.76
N ALA A 39 33.52 3.16 -3.61
CA ALA A 39 33.20 3.76 -2.32
C ALA A 39 34.02 5.04 -2.10
N GLY A 40 33.39 6.10 -1.61
CA GLY A 40 34.05 7.38 -1.33
C GLY A 40 34.29 8.29 -2.54
N SER A 41 34.02 7.85 -3.78
CA SER A 41 34.17 8.70 -4.96
C SER A 41 33.14 9.85 -4.99
N ASN A 42 33.54 11.01 -5.54
CA ASN A 42 32.64 12.16 -5.72
C ASN A 42 31.45 11.82 -6.63
N ALA A 43 31.68 10.99 -7.66
CA ALA A 43 30.63 10.48 -8.53
C ALA A 43 29.59 9.67 -7.76
N ARG A 44 30.01 8.87 -6.76
CA ARG A 44 29.11 8.10 -5.92
C ARG A 44 28.27 8.98 -5.00
N ARG A 45 28.85 10.05 -4.44
CA ARG A 45 28.10 11.04 -3.64
C ARG A 45 27.06 11.76 -4.48
N ALA A 46 27.42 12.21 -5.69
CA ALA A 46 26.49 12.86 -6.62
C ALA A 46 25.34 11.92 -7.00
N ALA A 47 25.63 10.66 -7.33
CA ALA A 47 24.61 9.65 -7.60
C ALA A 47 23.70 9.39 -6.40
N GLN A 48 24.25 9.38 -5.18
CA GLN A 48 23.46 9.23 -3.95
C GLN A 48 22.48 10.39 -3.77
N THR A 49 22.90 11.64 -4.00
CA THR A 49 22.01 12.81 -3.92
C THR A 49 20.83 12.71 -4.88
N VAL A 50 21.08 12.25 -6.12
CA VAL A 50 20.01 12.05 -7.11
C VAL A 50 19.05 10.93 -6.67
N ILE A 51 19.57 9.82 -6.17
CA ILE A 51 18.75 8.70 -5.65
C ILE A 51 17.88 9.17 -4.47
N THR A 52 18.44 9.99 -3.58
CA THR A 52 17.69 10.55 -2.45
C THR A 52 16.57 11.46 -2.92
N ASP A 53 16.81 12.37 -3.88
CA ASP A 53 15.76 13.24 -4.43
C ASP A 53 14.62 12.44 -5.06
N LEU A 54 14.94 11.43 -5.88
CA LEU A 54 13.94 10.55 -6.50
C LEU A 54 13.12 9.79 -5.44
N THR A 55 13.79 9.29 -4.39
CA THR A 55 13.13 8.62 -3.25
C THR A 55 12.20 9.57 -2.50
N SER A 56 12.62 10.82 -2.27
CA SER A 56 11.80 11.82 -1.58
C SER A 56 10.53 12.18 -2.37
N ARG A 57 10.57 12.22 -3.70
CA ARG A 57 9.36 12.45 -4.53
C ARG A 57 8.31 11.35 -4.32
N ILE A 58 8.76 10.11 -4.21
CA ILE A 58 7.89 8.96 -3.94
C ILE A 58 7.33 9.06 -2.52
N GLN A 59 8.17 9.38 -1.52
CA GLN A 59 7.74 9.56 -0.14
C GLN A 59 6.66 10.64 0.00
N LEU A 60 6.87 11.82 -0.59
CA LEU A 60 5.90 12.91 -0.57
C LEU A 60 4.55 12.51 -1.19
N ARG A 61 4.56 11.70 -2.25
CA ARG A 61 3.32 11.22 -2.86
C ARG A 61 2.64 10.16 -2.00
N ALA A 62 3.41 9.28 -1.38
CA ALA A 62 2.91 8.26 -0.46
C ALA A 62 2.25 8.89 0.78
N GLU A 63 2.88 9.92 1.35
CA GLU A 63 2.34 10.69 2.47
C GLU A 63 0.99 11.34 2.12
N ARG A 64 0.88 11.94 0.92
CA ARG A 64 -0.39 12.52 0.43
C ARG A 64 -1.51 11.50 0.28
N LEU A 65 -1.14 10.26 -0.05
CA LEU A 65 -2.08 9.14 -0.19
C LEU A 65 -2.29 8.40 1.14
N CYS A 66 -1.68 8.85 2.24
CA CYS A 66 -1.73 8.17 3.54
C CYS A 66 -1.27 6.70 3.50
N ILE A 67 -0.33 6.37 2.61
CA ILE A 67 0.29 5.03 2.50
C ILE A 67 1.80 5.10 2.74
N SER A 68 2.41 3.95 3.03
CA SER A 68 3.86 3.87 3.14
C SER A 68 4.54 4.02 1.76
N ALA A 69 5.72 4.64 1.73
CA ALA A 69 6.50 4.77 0.49
C ALA A 69 6.89 3.40 -0.10
N ASP A 70 7.11 2.41 0.77
CA ASP A 70 7.40 1.03 0.36
C ASP A 70 6.20 0.38 -0.32
N THR A 71 4.99 0.57 0.23
CA THR A 71 3.73 0.11 -0.37
C THR A 71 3.52 0.74 -1.75
N LEU A 72 3.71 2.07 -1.86
CA LEU A 72 3.58 2.76 -3.15
C LEU A 72 4.60 2.24 -4.17
N MET A 73 5.87 2.05 -3.76
CA MET A 73 6.90 1.49 -4.63
C MET A 73 6.61 0.07 -5.07
N LEU A 74 6.04 -0.75 -4.20
CA LEU A 74 5.60 -2.09 -4.53
C LEU A 74 4.56 -2.07 -5.65
N HIS A 75 3.54 -1.21 -5.54
CA HIS A 75 2.52 -1.06 -6.57
C HIS A 75 3.06 -0.52 -7.90
N ILE A 76 3.99 0.44 -7.86
CA ILE A 76 4.64 0.98 -9.06
C ILE A 76 5.45 -0.12 -9.75
N ASN A 77 6.24 -0.87 -9.00
CA ASN A 77 7.04 -1.98 -9.51
C ASN A 77 6.14 -3.08 -10.12
N ASP A 78 5.04 -3.42 -9.45
CA ASP A 78 4.05 -4.37 -9.97
C ASP A 78 3.40 -3.88 -11.26
N ALA A 79 3.13 -2.59 -11.40
CA ALA A 79 2.57 -2.02 -12.62
C ALA A 79 3.57 -2.05 -13.78
N ILE A 80 4.85 -1.73 -13.50
CA ILE A 80 5.95 -1.84 -14.47
C ILE A 80 6.08 -3.29 -14.95
N ASP A 81 6.13 -4.23 -14.02
CA ASP A 81 6.31 -5.65 -14.31
C ASP A 81 5.09 -6.24 -15.02
N ARG A 82 3.86 -5.87 -14.63
CA ARG A 82 2.62 -6.26 -15.34
C ARG A 82 2.60 -5.74 -16.77
N LYS A 83 3.00 -4.49 -17.00
CA LYS A 83 3.09 -3.90 -18.36
C LYS A 83 4.14 -4.62 -19.20
N ALA A 84 5.28 -4.98 -18.63
CA ALA A 84 6.31 -5.78 -19.30
C ALA A 84 5.87 -7.21 -19.64
N ARG A 85 4.91 -7.76 -18.87
CA ARG A 85 4.31 -9.10 -19.09
C ARG A 85 3.08 -9.09 -19.99
N ARG A 86 2.43 -7.96 -20.26
CA ARG A 86 1.30 -7.89 -21.21
C ARG A 86 1.78 -8.34 -22.59
N GLY A 87 1.29 -9.50 -23.06
CA GLY A 87 1.63 -10.09 -24.36
C GLY A 87 2.86 -11.00 -24.38
N LYS A 88 3.46 -11.32 -23.22
CA LYS A 88 4.49 -12.36 -23.11
C LYS A 88 3.95 -13.54 -22.32
N ASP A 89 4.15 -14.76 -22.82
CA ASP A 89 3.90 -15.97 -22.06
C ASP A 89 4.60 -15.88 -20.70
N ALA A 90 3.97 -16.42 -19.66
CA ALA A 90 4.55 -16.43 -18.31
C ALA A 90 6.00 -16.97 -18.40
N PRO A 91 6.97 -16.35 -17.69
CA PRO A 91 8.36 -16.74 -17.82
C PRO A 91 8.53 -18.23 -17.51
N ASP A 92 9.06 -18.98 -18.48
CA ASP A 92 9.31 -20.43 -18.42
C ASP A 92 10.18 -20.83 -17.21
N ARG A 93 10.93 -19.85 -16.66
CA ARG A 93 11.60 -19.97 -15.36
C ARG A 93 11.30 -18.76 -14.47
N ILE A 94 10.63 -19.04 -13.35
CA ILE A 94 10.50 -18.09 -12.24
C ILE A 94 11.83 -18.07 -11.49
N THR A 95 12.48 -16.91 -11.41
CA THR A 95 13.72 -16.75 -10.65
C THR A 95 13.44 -16.70 -9.15
N SER A 96 14.39 -17.13 -8.31
CA SER A 96 14.29 -17.09 -6.84
C SER A 96 13.95 -15.68 -6.32
N ARG A 97 14.48 -14.63 -6.96
CA ARG A 97 14.16 -13.23 -6.66
C ARG A 97 12.68 -12.91 -6.91
N THR A 98 12.11 -13.40 -8.01
CA THR A 98 10.68 -13.21 -8.33
C THR A 98 9.80 -13.92 -7.30
N LEU A 99 10.21 -15.11 -6.82
CA LEU A 99 9.51 -15.80 -5.74
C LEU A 99 9.61 -15.06 -4.41
N ALA A 100 10.80 -14.55 -4.05
CA ALA A 100 11.01 -13.77 -2.83
C ALA A 100 10.12 -12.52 -2.80
N THR A 101 10.10 -11.75 -3.90
CA THR A 101 9.21 -10.57 -4.01
C THR A 101 7.73 -10.95 -3.92
N ARG A 102 7.30 -12.06 -4.53
CA ARG A 102 5.91 -12.55 -4.40
C ARG A 102 5.57 -12.97 -2.97
N ILE A 103 6.51 -13.56 -2.24
CA ILE A 103 6.32 -13.94 -0.83
C ILE A 103 6.19 -12.70 0.05
N GLU A 104 7.05 -11.69 -0.15
CA GLU A 104 6.94 -10.41 0.57
C GLU A 104 5.61 -9.71 0.28
N GLN A 105 5.17 -9.72 -0.99
CA GLN A 105 3.85 -9.21 -1.39
C GLN A 105 2.71 -9.96 -0.71
N ALA A 106 2.78 -11.29 -0.67
CA ALA A 106 1.76 -12.11 -0.02
C ALA A 106 1.69 -11.80 1.48
N ARG A 107 2.84 -11.64 2.15
CA ARG A 107 2.91 -11.28 3.58
C ARG A 107 2.35 -9.89 3.85
N ALA A 108 2.65 -8.90 3.01
CA ALA A 108 2.10 -7.56 3.15
C ALA A 108 0.56 -7.58 3.05
N ARG A 109 0.02 -8.28 2.05
CA ARG A 109 -1.43 -8.46 1.88
C ARG A 109 -2.08 -9.19 3.04
N GLU A 110 -1.39 -10.16 3.64
CA GLU A 110 -1.88 -10.88 4.81
C GLU A 110 -2.02 -9.96 6.03
N VAL A 111 -1.04 -9.09 6.26
CA VAL A 111 -1.09 -8.08 7.34
C VAL A 111 -2.22 -7.07 7.11
N ASP A 112 -2.38 -6.58 5.88
CA ASP A 112 -3.45 -5.65 5.53
C ASP A 112 -4.83 -6.28 5.71
N ALA A 113 -5.02 -7.52 5.25
CA ALA A 113 -6.26 -8.27 5.41
C ALA A 113 -6.59 -8.55 6.88
N HIS A 114 -5.59 -8.89 7.69
CA HIS A 114 -5.79 -9.10 9.12
C HIS A 114 -6.23 -7.81 9.82
N THR A 115 -5.59 -6.69 9.46
CA THR A 115 -5.95 -5.37 10.00
C THR A 115 -7.38 -4.97 9.61
N ALA A 116 -7.78 -5.22 8.36
CA ALA A 116 -9.15 -4.99 7.90
C ALA A 116 -10.17 -5.85 8.66
N LEU A 117 -9.86 -7.13 8.86
CA LEU A 117 -10.71 -8.06 9.60
C LEU A 117 -10.92 -7.62 11.05
N THR A 118 -9.84 -7.22 11.75
CA THR A 118 -9.94 -6.73 13.14
C THR A 118 -10.86 -5.50 13.24
N ARG A 119 -10.82 -4.60 12.25
CA ARG A 119 -11.70 -3.42 12.21
C ARG A 119 -13.14 -3.79 11.93
N ALA A 120 -13.40 -4.65 10.95
CA ALA A 120 -14.75 -5.11 10.66
C ALA A 120 -15.38 -5.79 11.89
N GLN A 121 -14.58 -6.55 12.66
CA GLN A 121 -15.01 -7.15 13.92
C GLN A 121 -15.35 -6.11 14.99
N SER A 122 -14.55 -5.05 15.14
CA SER A 122 -14.82 -4.00 16.12
C SER A 122 -16.07 -3.18 15.76
N GLU A 123 -16.27 -2.88 14.47
CA GLU A 123 -17.47 -2.23 13.94
C GLU A 123 -18.72 -3.08 14.17
N LEU A 124 -18.66 -4.39 13.87
CA LEU A 124 -19.77 -5.32 14.11
C LEU A 124 -20.14 -5.36 15.60
N LYS A 125 -19.15 -5.38 16.49
CA LYS A 125 -19.36 -5.34 17.94
C LYS A 125 -20.06 -4.05 18.37
N ALA A 126 -19.62 -2.89 17.85
CA ALA A 126 -20.22 -1.60 18.14
C ALA A 126 -21.67 -1.51 17.64
N ALA A 127 -21.94 -1.95 16.40
CA ALA A 127 -23.27 -1.99 15.82
C ALA A 127 -24.21 -2.92 16.61
N THR A 128 -23.71 -4.08 17.05
CA THR A 128 -24.47 -5.02 17.88
C THR A 128 -24.83 -4.40 19.23
N ALA A 129 -23.89 -3.72 19.89
CA ALA A 129 -24.14 -3.03 21.15
C ALA A 129 -25.18 -1.91 20.98
N SER A 130 -25.08 -1.13 19.90
CA SER A 130 -26.05 -0.07 19.57
C SER A 130 -27.46 -0.63 19.35
N ARG A 131 -27.58 -1.77 18.64
CA ARG A 131 -28.87 -2.44 18.43
C ARG A 131 -29.48 -2.88 19.77
N ILE A 132 -28.70 -3.56 20.62
CA ILE A 132 -29.16 -4.03 21.93
C ILE A 132 -29.61 -2.86 22.82
N ALA A 133 -28.84 -1.77 22.85
CA ALA A 133 -29.19 -0.58 23.62
C ALA A 133 -30.51 0.05 23.11
N ALA A 134 -30.70 0.13 21.79
CA ALA A 134 -31.93 0.63 21.19
C ALA A 134 -33.15 -0.27 21.51
N GLU A 135 -32.99 -1.58 21.46
CA GLU A 135 -34.04 -2.55 21.83
C GLU A 135 -34.45 -2.42 23.30
N GLN A 136 -33.48 -2.26 24.20
CA GLN A 136 -33.74 -2.04 25.63
C GLN A 136 -34.45 -0.71 25.88
N ALA A 137 -34.02 0.37 25.21
CA ALA A 137 -34.67 1.67 25.30
C ALA A 137 -36.12 1.62 24.80
N TYR A 138 -36.37 0.93 23.68
CA TYR A 138 -37.71 0.72 23.14
C TYR A 138 -38.62 -0.06 24.10
N ALA A 139 -38.12 -1.16 24.67
CA ALA A 139 -38.84 -1.94 25.67
C ALA A 139 -39.20 -1.11 26.91
N GLY A 140 -38.28 -0.26 27.38
CA GLY A 140 -38.52 0.66 28.50
C GLY A 140 -39.54 1.76 28.19
N TYR A 141 -39.67 2.17 26.93
CA TYR A 141 -40.67 3.17 26.50
C TYR A 141 -42.10 2.61 26.58
N GLY A 142 -42.30 1.36 26.15
CA GLY A 142 -43.59 0.67 26.26
C GLY A 142 -44.08 0.47 27.70
N ALA A 143 -43.14 0.27 28.65
CA ALA A 143 -43.48 0.12 30.06
C ALA A 143 -43.91 1.43 30.76
N ARG A 144 -43.43 2.59 30.28
CA ARG A 144 -43.81 3.92 30.83
C ARG A 144 -45.09 4.48 30.21
N GLY A 145 -45.39 4.12 28.95
CA GLY A 145 -46.64 4.52 28.29
C GLY A 145 -47.90 3.83 28.81
N ALA A 146 -47.77 2.72 29.54
CA ALA A 146 -48.88 1.96 30.12
C ALA A 146 -49.25 2.36 31.57
N GLN A 147 -48.60 3.40 32.12
CA GLN A 147 -48.85 3.93 33.48
C GLN A 147 -49.57 5.30 33.48
N CYS A 148 -50.11 5.71 32.33
CA CYS A 148 -50.97 6.90 32.19
C CYS A 148 -52.41 6.49 31.95
#